data_AF-A0A2Z3H546-F1
#
_entry.id   AF-A0A2Z3H546-F1
#
_cell.length_a   1.000
_cell.length_b   1.000
_cell.length_c   1.000
_cell.angle_alpha   90.00
_cell.angle_beta   90.00
_cell.angle_gamma   90.00
#
_symmetry.space_group_name_H-M   'P 1'
#
loop_
_entity.id
_entity.type
_entity.pdbx_description
1 polymer ?
#
loop_
_entity_poly.entity_id
_entity_poly.type
_entity_poly.pdbx_seq_one_letter_code
_entity_poly.pdbx_strand_id
1 'polypeptide(L)'
;MRSEEIYEANAQQEVLEYLAESGDIDGAALGITRQVLSHGRGSLSAAQEAVFERHVAGEFFRMECGLCGDRMPTNEVVHALAEGNRYCSHCQHLTSKPD
;
A
#
# COMPACT_ATOMS: atom_id res chain seq x y z
N MET A 1 -1.46 11.62 -20.75
CA MET A 1 -1.43 11.10 -19.38
C MET A 1 -0.22 11.71 -18.71
N ARG A 2 -0.40 12.36 -17.55
CA ARG A 2 0.68 13.11 -16.88
C ARG A 2 1.60 12.11 -16.18
N SER A 3 2.92 12.37 -16.15
CA SER A 3 3.92 11.45 -15.59
C SER A 3 3.64 11.04 -14.14
N GLU A 4 3.05 11.93 -13.35
CA GLU A 4 2.71 11.72 -11.94
C GLU A 4 1.61 10.66 -11.76
N GLU A 5 0.61 10.63 -12.65
CA GLU A 5 -0.48 9.65 -12.59
C GLU A 5 0.04 8.22 -12.85
N ILE A 6 0.99 8.09 -13.77
CA ILE A 6 1.64 6.81 -14.09
C ILE A 6 2.50 6.35 -12.90
N TYR A 7 3.26 7.27 -12.30
CA TYR A 7 4.10 6.96 -11.15
C TYR A 7 3.28 6.45 -9.96
N GLU A 8 2.20 7.16 -9.62
CA GLU A 8 1.32 6.75 -8.52
C GLU A 8 0.64 5.42 -8.81
N ALA A 9 0.18 5.18 -10.06
CA ALA A 9 -0.44 3.91 -10.45
C ALA A 9 0.55 2.74 -10.33
N ASN A 10 1.80 2.92 -10.74
CA ASN A 10 2.84 1.90 -10.60
C ASN A 10 3.12 1.60 -9.12
N ALA A 11 3.25 2.63 -8.28
CA ALA A 11 3.47 2.45 -6.84
C ALA A 11 2.30 1.71 -6.16
N GLN A 12 1.06 2.04 -6.53
CA GLN A 12 -0.12 1.33 -6.03
C GLN A 12 -0.12 -0.13 -6.47
N GLN A 13 0.29 -0.41 -7.71
CA GLN A 13 0.39 -1.78 -8.21
C GLN A 13 1.44 -2.59 -7.42
N GLU A 14 2.62 -2.05 -7.16
CA GLU A 14 3.66 -2.69 -6.35
C GLU A 14 3.16 -3.04 -4.94
N VAL A 15 2.41 -2.12 -4.31
CA VAL A 15 1.78 -2.38 -3.00
C VAL A 15 0.78 -3.53 -3.08
N LEU A 16 -0.08 -3.56 -4.09
CA LEU A 16 -1.08 -4.64 -4.23
C LEU A 16 -0.42 -6.01 -4.48
N GLU A 17 0.63 -6.06 -5.30
CA GLU A 17 1.42 -7.26 -5.55
C GLU A 17 2.05 -7.77 -4.25
N TYR A 18 2.69 -6.88 -3.48
CA TYR A 18 3.27 -7.23 -2.19
C TYR A 18 2.22 -7.79 -1.22
N LEU A 19 1.09 -7.09 -1.04
CA LEU A 19 0.02 -7.51 -0.13
C LEU A 19 -0.59 -8.87 -0.50
N ALA A 20 -0.61 -9.22 -1.79
CA ALA A 20 -1.14 -10.49 -2.26
C ALA A 20 -0.25 -11.70 -1.87
N GLU A 21 1.00 -11.45 -1.49
CA GLU A 21 2.04 -12.44 -1.20
C GLU A 21 2.53 -12.41 0.26
N SER A 22 2.53 -11.25 0.91
CA SER A 22 3.15 -11.03 2.22
C SER A 22 2.36 -11.62 3.40
N GLY A 23 1.05 -11.80 3.24
CA GLY A 23 0.15 -12.21 4.32
C GLY A 23 -0.32 -11.06 5.22
N ASP A 24 -0.05 -9.81 4.87
CA ASP A 24 -0.55 -8.61 5.58
C ASP A 24 -2.07 -8.44 5.48
N ILE A 25 -2.68 -9.03 4.46
CA ILE A 25 -4.13 -9.08 4.27
C ILE A 25 -4.60 -10.52 4.04
N ASP A 26 -5.81 -10.82 4.48
CA ASP A 26 -6.41 -12.14 4.35
C ASP A 26 -7.89 -12.06 3.92
N GLY A 27 -8.53 -13.23 3.85
CA GLY A 27 -9.96 -13.37 3.59
C GLY A 27 -10.45 -12.62 2.35
N ALA A 28 -11.49 -11.80 2.54
CA ALA A 28 -12.11 -11.05 1.46
C ALA A 28 -11.18 -9.98 0.86
N ALA A 29 -10.38 -9.30 1.68
CA ALA A 29 -9.46 -8.26 1.22
C ALA A 29 -8.38 -8.83 0.29
N LEU A 30 -7.83 -10.00 0.63
CA LEU A 30 -6.87 -10.71 -0.23
C LEU A 30 -7.50 -11.13 -1.57
N GLY A 31 -8.69 -11.74 -1.53
CA GLY A 31 -9.40 -12.16 -2.74
C GLY A 31 -9.70 -10.98 -3.68
N ILE A 32 -10.15 -9.86 -3.11
CA ILE A 32 -10.45 -8.64 -3.87
C ILE A 32 -9.17 -8.03 -4.44
N THR A 33 -8.08 -7.98 -3.66
CA THR A 33 -6.77 -7.48 -4.13
C THR A 33 -6.28 -8.26 -5.36
N ARG A 34 -6.39 -9.59 -5.33
CA ARG A 34 -6.05 -10.45 -6.49
C ARG A 34 -6.95 -10.20 -7.70
N GLN A 35 -8.24 -9.93 -7.48
CA GLN A 35 -9.15 -9.55 -8.55
C GLN A 35 -8.75 -8.21 -9.18
N VAL A 36 -8.37 -7.22 -8.39
CA VAL A 36 -7.87 -5.92 -8.89
C VAL A 36 -6.60 -6.10 -9.71
N LEU A 37 -5.65 -6.91 -9.26
CA LEU A 37 -4.43 -7.21 -10.02
C LEU A 37 -4.72 -7.89 -11.36
N SER A 38 -5.69 -8.81 -11.40
CA SER A 38 -5.98 -9.61 -12.60
C SER A 38 -6.88 -8.89 -13.61
N HIS A 39 -7.83 -8.10 -13.14
CA HIS A 39 -8.93 -7.56 -13.94
C HIS A 39 -9.10 -6.04 -13.82
N GLY A 40 -8.24 -5.39 -13.04
CA GLY A 40 -8.36 -3.98 -12.72
C GLY A 40 -9.47 -3.69 -11.72
N ARG A 41 -9.39 -2.51 -11.10
CA ARG A 41 -10.33 -2.05 -10.08
C ARG A 41 -11.76 -1.90 -10.58
N GLY A 42 -11.95 -1.57 -11.86
CA GLY A 42 -13.29 -1.48 -12.48
C GLY A 42 -14.06 -2.81 -12.53
N SER A 43 -13.41 -3.93 -12.23
CA SER A 43 -14.08 -5.24 -12.12
C SER A 43 -14.82 -5.44 -10.80
N LEU A 44 -14.59 -4.58 -9.80
CA LEU A 44 -15.18 -4.72 -8.47
C LEU A 44 -16.66 -4.32 -8.47
N SER A 45 -17.49 -5.11 -7.76
CA SER A 45 -18.83 -4.66 -7.38
C SER A 45 -18.74 -3.54 -6.33
N ALA A 46 -19.81 -2.76 -6.15
CA ALA A 46 -19.84 -1.68 -5.16
C ALA A 46 -19.53 -2.14 -3.71
N ALA A 47 -19.94 -3.37 -3.35
CA ALA A 47 -19.63 -3.93 -2.04
C ALA A 47 -18.14 -4.30 -1.91
N GLN A 48 -17.55 -4.90 -2.96
CA GLN A 48 -16.12 -5.20 -3.00
C GLN A 48 -15.28 -3.93 -3.01
N GLU A 49 -15.71 -2.91 -3.74
CA GLU A 49 -15.08 -1.60 -3.79
C GLU A 49 -15.03 -0.96 -2.39
N ALA A 50 -16.12 -1.04 -1.62
CA ALA A 50 -16.15 -0.53 -0.25
C ALA A 50 -15.18 -1.29 0.68
N VAL A 51 -15.05 -2.61 0.50
CA VAL A 51 -14.07 -3.42 1.25
C VAL A 51 -12.65 -3.06 0.85
N PHE A 52 -12.37 -2.95 -0.45
CA PHE A 52 -11.08 -2.55 -0.98
C PHE A 52 -10.65 -1.18 -0.46
N GLU A 53 -11.54 -0.19 -0.53
CA GLU A 53 -11.26 1.16 -0.05
C GLU A 53 -10.96 1.19 1.45
N ARG A 54 -11.73 0.45 2.25
CA ARG A 54 -11.53 0.46 3.70
C ARG A 54 -10.29 -0.31 4.13
N HIS A 55 -10.07 -1.50 3.58
CA HIS A 55 -9.11 -2.46 4.11
C HIS A 55 -7.82 -2.54 3.29
N VAL A 56 -7.77 -1.92 2.12
CA VAL A 56 -6.58 -1.93 1.25
C VAL A 56 -6.13 -0.50 0.95
N ALA A 57 -6.90 0.27 0.19
CA ALA A 57 -6.47 1.59 -0.24
C ALA A 57 -6.34 2.57 0.95
N GLY A 58 -7.30 2.56 1.88
CA GLY A 58 -7.28 3.40 3.08
C GLY A 58 -6.12 3.09 4.02
N GLU A 59 -5.81 1.81 4.20
CA GLU A 59 -4.74 1.37 5.12
C GLU A 59 -3.35 1.53 4.50
N PHE A 60 -3.18 1.18 3.21
CA PHE A 60 -1.86 1.06 2.60
C PHE A 60 -1.52 2.20 1.64
N PHE A 61 -2.44 2.71 0.81
CA PHE A 61 -2.14 3.85 -0.09
C PHE A 61 -2.18 5.22 0.61
N ARG A 62 -2.71 5.24 1.84
CA ARG A 62 -2.77 6.43 2.68
C ARG A 62 -2.05 6.22 4.01
N MET A 63 -1.14 5.25 4.05
CA MET A 63 -0.41 4.91 5.27
C MET A 63 0.35 6.14 5.78
N GLU A 64 0.21 6.40 7.07
CA GLU A 64 0.98 7.42 7.77
C GLU A 64 2.22 6.78 8.42
N CYS A 65 3.31 7.53 8.46
CA CYS A 65 4.53 7.12 9.14
C CYS A 65 4.27 6.97 10.63
N GLY A 66 4.58 5.80 11.20
CA GLY A 66 4.39 5.53 12.62
C GLY A 66 5.23 6.39 13.57
N LEU A 67 6.21 7.15 13.06
CA LEU A 67 7.07 8.03 13.87
C LEU A 67 6.71 9.51 13.73
N CYS A 68 6.66 10.05 12.51
CA CYS A 68 6.38 11.47 12.30
C CYS A 68 4.89 11.78 12.08
N GLY A 69 4.05 10.77 11.79
CA GLY A 69 2.63 10.95 11.50
C GLY A 69 2.32 11.49 10.10
N ASP A 70 3.34 11.82 9.29
CA ASP A 70 3.12 12.29 7.93
C ASP A 70 2.65 11.16 7.02
N ARG A 71 1.81 11.50 6.04
CA ARG A 71 1.41 10.57 5.00
C ARG A 71 2.63 10.12 4.19
N MET A 72 2.85 8.81 4.13
CA MET A 72 3.92 8.24 3.34
C MET A 72 3.58 8.28 1.85
N PRO A 73 4.56 8.58 0.99
CA PRO A 73 4.45 8.32 -0.44
C PRO A 73 4.16 6.83 -0.68
N THR A 74 3.24 6.51 -1.60
CA THR A 74 2.83 5.12 -1.86
C THR A 74 4.01 4.23 -2.24
N ASN A 75 5.00 4.77 -2.94
CA ASN A 75 6.23 4.06 -3.33
C ASN A 75 7.16 3.71 -2.16
N GLU A 76 6.95 4.26 -0.96
CA GLU A 76 7.72 3.90 0.25
C GLU A 76 7.03 2.80 1.06
N VAL A 77 5.74 2.53 0.81
CA VAL A 77 4.92 1.65 1.63
C VAL A 77 5.45 0.21 1.62
N VAL A 78 5.82 -0.31 0.45
CA VAL A 78 6.37 -1.69 0.33
C VAL A 78 7.63 -1.84 1.19
N HIS A 79 8.53 -0.86 1.14
CA HIS A 79 9.75 -0.88 1.95
C HIS A 79 9.43 -0.82 3.44
N ALA A 80 8.49 0.05 3.83
CA ALA A 80 8.07 0.19 5.23
C ALA A 80 7.40 -1.08 5.80
N LEU A 81 6.65 -1.81 4.95
CA LEU A 81 6.05 -3.10 5.29
C LEU A 81 7.11 -4.20 5.38
N ALA A 82 8.02 -4.30 4.41
CA ALA A 82 9.09 -5.30 4.39
C ALA A 82 10.03 -5.19 5.60
N GLU A 83 10.30 -3.97 6.07
CA GLU A 83 11.10 -3.70 7.28
C GLU A 83 10.29 -3.85 8.59
N GLY A 84 8.97 -4.04 8.51
CA GLY A 84 8.09 -4.27 9.66
C GLY A 84 7.91 -3.08 10.62
N ASN A 85 8.31 -1.87 10.23
CA ASN A 85 8.32 -0.69 11.11
C ASN A 85 7.30 0.41 10.75
N ARG A 86 6.72 0.37 9.53
CA ARG A 86 5.78 1.41 9.04
C ARG A 86 6.35 2.83 9.11
N TYR A 87 7.66 2.99 8.94
CA TYR A 87 8.32 4.29 8.94
C TYR A 87 8.61 4.77 7.52
N CYS A 88 8.48 6.07 7.28
CA CYS A 88 8.93 6.69 6.04
C CYS A 88 10.45 6.60 5.92
N SER A 89 10.96 6.71 4.69
CA SER A 89 12.39 6.61 4.37
C SER A 89 13.26 7.54 5.24
N HIS A 90 12.79 8.76 5.50
CA HIS A 90 13.46 9.72 6.37
C HIS A 90 13.55 9.24 7.82
N CYS A 91 12.43 8.79 8.40
CA CYS A 91 12.38 8.30 9.78
C CYS A 91 13.20 7.02 9.96
N GLN A 92 13.16 6.11 8.97
CA GLN A 92 14.01 4.91 8.97
C GLN A 92 15.49 5.30 9.03
N HIS A 93 15.93 6.26 8.21
CA HIS A 93 17.32 6.70 8.22
C HIS A 93 17.75 7.32 9.56
N LEU A 94 16.83 7.96 10.28
CA LEU A 94 17.08 8.51 11.62
C LEU A 94 17.20 7.41 12.67
N THR A 95 16.36 6.37 12.61
CA THR A 95 16.35 5.27 13.59
C THR A 95 17.46 4.24 13.35
N SER A 96 17.95 4.11 12.11
CA SER A 96 18.98 3.13 11.75
C SER A 96 20.41 3.58 12.05
N LYS A 97 20.60 4.78 12.60
CA LYS A 97 21.92 5.23 13.07
C LYS A 97 22.15 4.70 14.48
N PRO A 98 23.13 3.79 14.70
CA PRO A 98 23.61 3.52 16.04
C PRO A 98 24.25 4.79 16.60
N ASP A 99 24.06 5.05 17.90
CA ASP A 99 24.88 6.00 18.68
C ASP A 99 26.39 5.70 18.54
#